data_AF-A0A847A8K1-F1
#
_entry.id   AF-A0A847A8K1-F1
#
_cell.length_a   1.000
_cell.length_b   1.000
_cell.length_c   1.000
_cell.angle_alpha   90.00
_cell.angle_beta   90.00
_cell.angle_gamma   90.00
#
_symmetry.space_group_name_H-M   'P 1'
#
loop_
_entity.id
_entity.type
_entity.pdbx_description
1 polymer ?
#
loop_
_entity_poly.entity_id
_entity_poly.type
_entity_poly.pdbx_seq_one_letter_code
_entity_poly.pdbx_strand_id
1 'polypeptide(L)'
;MLFSSFGQRDDVCCVISGAAGLGIQTVEDMLARIIVDEGFCIFGSREYMSRVRGGNNSTELRISSKPVDALIDRIDILIAMSRNVRQNILERISAETVILGDRDELKGELEDGEAKFIHMPLSAMAKETGGAIYSNSIAAGALLGLLGLDTEGAAEFYRSRFAGKDDVVGKNIAALKAGYELGADLVGEKGALKGLSGKGKYGRTIINGSDAVALGALAAGCNFLAAYPMSPATGVLSFFYAHAEKAGAVVEQTEDELAAMNMAVGASYAGARPMVTTSGGGFALMAEGLSLAGVMETPLVVHLAQRPGPATGMATRTEQGDLELA
;
A
#
# COMPACT_ATOMS: atom_id res chain seq x y z
N MET A 1 14.84 -23.89 14.45
CA MET A 1 14.71 -23.65 13.00
C MET A 1 14.58 -22.15 12.80
N LEU A 2 15.02 -21.59 11.68
CA LEU A 2 14.95 -20.14 11.37
C LEU A 2 13.59 -19.49 11.68
N PHE A 3 12.51 -20.26 11.52
CA PHE A 3 11.13 -19.80 11.60
C PHE A 3 10.33 -20.45 12.75
N SER A 4 11.00 -21.05 13.75
CA SER A 4 10.30 -21.83 14.79
C SER A 4 9.43 -20.99 15.73
N SER A 5 9.68 -19.69 15.88
CA SER A 5 8.86 -18.76 16.67
C SER A 5 7.54 -18.38 15.99
N PHE A 6 7.44 -18.48 14.66
CA PHE A 6 6.25 -18.07 13.91
C PHE A 6 5.09 -19.07 14.03
N GLY A 7 5.39 -20.37 14.18
CA GLY A 7 4.36 -21.42 14.27
C GLY A 7 3.47 -21.37 15.53
N GLN A 8 3.76 -20.47 16.48
CA GLN A 8 2.92 -20.22 17.66
C GLN A 8 2.08 -18.93 17.56
N ARG A 9 2.21 -18.16 16.47
CA ARG A 9 1.57 -16.85 16.30
C ARG A 9 0.33 -16.96 15.42
N ASP A 10 -0.64 -16.10 15.70
CA ASP A 10 -1.88 -15.97 14.92
C ASP A 10 -1.68 -15.11 13.65
N ASP A 11 -0.53 -14.46 13.49
CA ASP A 11 -0.20 -13.57 12.39
C ASP A 11 1.31 -13.51 12.07
N VAL A 12 1.63 -13.07 10.85
CA VAL A 12 3.00 -12.83 10.36
C VAL A 12 3.06 -11.44 9.72
N CYS A 13 4.04 -10.63 10.09
CA CYS A 13 4.27 -9.29 9.57
C CYS A 13 5.49 -9.24 8.65
N CYS A 14 5.25 -8.96 7.37
CA CYS A 14 6.27 -8.88 6.33
C CYS A 14 6.45 -7.43 5.89
N VAL A 15 7.69 -6.95 5.89
CA VAL A 15 8.03 -5.61 5.40
C VAL A 15 8.97 -5.72 4.21
N ILE A 16 8.68 -4.99 3.14
CA ILE A 16 9.59 -4.82 2.01
C ILE A 16 10.00 -3.35 1.97
N SER A 17 11.30 -3.09 2.01
CA SER A 17 11.90 -1.75 2.00
C SER A 17 12.82 -1.59 0.81
N GLY A 18 12.84 -0.40 0.20
CA GLY A 18 13.77 -0.11 -0.87
C GLY A 18 13.52 1.23 -1.55
N ALA A 19 14.40 1.57 -2.48
CA ALA A 19 14.39 2.85 -3.16
C ALA A 19 13.12 3.06 -4.00
N ALA A 20 12.65 4.32 -4.06
CA ALA A 20 11.56 4.69 -4.94
C ALA A 20 11.90 4.32 -6.40
N GLY A 21 11.00 3.57 -7.06
CA GLY A 21 11.20 3.06 -8.41
C GLY A 21 11.53 1.56 -8.50
N LEU A 22 11.82 0.88 -7.38
CA LEU A 22 12.02 -0.57 -7.36
C LEU A 22 10.73 -1.40 -7.41
N GLY A 23 9.56 -0.78 -7.66
CA GLY A 23 8.31 -1.52 -7.86
C GLY A 23 7.72 -2.20 -6.62
N ILE A 24 8.09 -1.76 -5.41
CA ILE A 24 7.62 -2.34 -4.13
C ILE A 24 6.08 -2.37 -4.04
N GLN A 25 5.41 -1.30 -4.47
CA GLN A 25 3.93 -1.23 -4.46
C GLN A 25 3.29 -2.28 -5.37
N THR A 26 3.87 -2.54 -6.55
CA THR A 26 3.37 -3.56 -7.47
C THR A 26 3.54 -4.97 -6.87
N VAL A 27 4.62 -5.19 -6.14
CA VAL A 27 4.86 -6.45 -5.42
C VAL A 27 3.84 -6.62 -4.30
N GLU A 28 3.56 -5.56 -3.53
CA GLU A 28 2.51 -5.58 -2.50
C GLU A 28 1.14 -5.92 -3.09
N ASP A 29 0.68 -5.20 -4.11
CA ASP A 29 -0.64 -5.41 -4.72
C ASP A 29 -0.82 -6.88 -5.17
N MET A 30 0.21 -7.43 -5.80
CA MET A 30 0.23 -8.82 -6.24
C MET A 30 0.20 -9.80 -5.06
N LEU A 31 1.08 -9.61 -4.07
CA LEU A 31 1.15 -10.49 -2.90
C LEU A 31 -0.14 -10.45 -2.08
N ALA A 32 -0.66 -9.25 -1.83
CA ALA A 32 -1.92 -9.02 -1.14
C ALA A 32 -3.06 -9.83 -1.79
N ARG A 33 -3.15 -9.78 -3.13
CA ARG A 33 -4.13 -10.56 -3.88
C ARG A 33 -3.97 -12.06 -3.70
N ILE A 34 -2.75 -12.58 -3.88
CA ILE A 34 -2.45 -14.01 -3.73
C ILE A 34 -2.79 -14.50 -2.32
N ILE A 35 -2.35 -13.77 -1.29
CA ILE A 35 -2.58 -14.11 0.11
C ILE A 35 -4.09 -14.18 0.43
N VAL A 36 -4.89 -13.25 -0.10
CA VAL A 36 -6.36 -13.26 0.06
C VAL A 36 -7.03 -14.38 -0.73
N ASP A 37 -6.54 -14.72 -1.93
CA ASP A 37 -7.05 -15.83 -2.72
C ASP A 37 -6.77 -17.20 -2.06
N GLU A 38 -5.65 -17.31 -1.34
CA GLU A 38 -5.32 -18.42 -0.43
C GLU A 38 -6.15 -18.43 0.87
N GLY A 39 -7.02 -17.43 1.03
CA GLY A 39 -8.03 -17.33 2.08
C GLY A 39 -7.52 -16.84 3.45
N PHE A 40 -6.38 -16.14 3.45
CA PHE A 40 -5.91 -15.38 4.60
C PHE A 40 -6.51 -13.96 4.61
N CYS A 41 -6.51 -13.34 5.78
CA CYS A 41 -6.80 -11.93 5.96
C CYS A 41 -5.49 -11.12 5.96
N ILE A 42 -5.56 -9.89 5.45
CA ILE A 42 -4.42 -8.99 5.44
C ILE A 42 -4.77 -7.62 5.98
N PHE A 43 -3.78 -6.95 6.56
CA PHE A 43 -3.76 -5.51 6.75
C PHE A 43 -2.48 -4.96 6.11
N GLY A 44 -2.62 -4.03 5.16
CA GLY A 44 -1.51 -3.44 4.42
C GLY A 44 -1.26 -2.00 4.82
N SER A 45 0.00 -1.58 4.86
CA SER A 45 0.36 -0.16 4.98
C SER A 45 1.50 0.20 4.05
N ARG A 46 1.38 1.39 3.46
CA ARG A 46 2.35 1.97 2.54
C ARG A 46 2.93 3.22 3.16
N GLU A 47 4.24 3.28 3.18
CA GLU A 47 4.94 4.46 3.62
C GLU A 47 5.95 4.90 2.58
N TYR A 48 5.76 6.11 2.09
CA TYR A 48 6.63 6.75 1.12
C TYR A 48 7.04 8.13 1.60
N MET A 49 8.11 8.64 1.03
CA MET A 49 8.53 10.03 1.24
C MET A 49 7.80 10.96 0.28
N SER A 50 7.67 12.24 0.64
CA SER A 50 7.15 13.29 -0.25
C SER A 50 8.15 13.66 -1.37
N ARG A 51 8.59 12.65 -2.13
CA ARG A 51 9.57 12.73 -3.22
C ARG A 51 9.17 11.74 -4.32
N VAL A 52 9.21 12.19 -5.57
CA VAL A 52 8.86 11.36 -6.75
C VAL A 52 9.97 10.35 -7.08
N ARG A 53 11.24 10.71 -6.87
CA ARG A 53 12.40 9.84 -7.06
C ARG A 53 13.35 9.92 -5.88
N GLY A 54 14.00 8.80 -5.59
CA GLY A 54 14.89 8.64 -4.45
C GLY A 54 14.15 8.52 -3.12
N GLY A 55 14.91 8.42 -2.04
CA GLY A 55 14.39 8.00 -0.73
C GLY A 55 14.20 6.49 -0.65
N ASN A 56 13.75 6.04 0.51
CA ASN A 56 13.47 4.64 0.80
C ASN A 56 11.99 4.54 1.21
N ASN A 57 11.22 3.79 0.44
CA ASN A 57 9.82 3.50 0.70
C ASN A 57 9.70 2.11 1.31
N SER A 58 8.62 1.86 2.03
CA SER A 58 8.29 0.51 2.45
C SER A 58 6.82 0.20 2.32
N THR A 59 6.55 -1.09 2.23
CA THR A 59 5.23 -1.66 2.38
C THR A 59 5.27 -2.71 3.48
N GLU A 60 4.20 -2.77 4.26
CA GLU A 60 3.98 -3.76 5.31
C GLU A 60 2.73 -4.56 4.96
N LEU A 61 2.83 -5.88 5.08
CA LEU A 61 1.72 -6.82 4.98
C LEU A 61 1.66 -7.65 6.25
N ARG A 62 0.65 -7.40 7.07
CA ARG A 62 0.29 -8.24 8.21
C ARG A 62 -0.69 -9.30 7.73
N ILE A 63 -0.33 -10.57 7.86
CA ILE A 63 -1.07 -11.72 7.34
C ILE A 63 -1.59 -12.54 8.51
N SER A 64 -2.88 -12.91 8.51
CA SER A 64 -3.48 -13.72 9.57
C SER A 64 -4.56 -14.67 9.04
N SER A 65 -4.90 -15.70 9.84
CA SER A 65 -6.05 -16.58 9.60
C SER A 65 -7.39 -15.97 10.04
N LYS A 66 -7.36 -14.83 10.73
CA LYS A 66 -8.52 -14.09 11.23
C LYS A 66 -8.42 -12.62 10.78
N PRO A 67 -9.54 -11.86 10.77
CA PRO A 67 -9.52 -10.45 10.46
C PRO A 67 -8.52 -9.69 11.34
N VAL A 68 -7.77 -8.78 10.73
CA VAL A 68 -6.79 -7.90 11.38
C VAL A 68 -7.03 -6.48 10.90
N ASP A 69 -7.11 -5.54 11.85
CA ASP A 69 -7.62 -4.18 11.58
C ASP A 69 -6.57 -3.09 11.79
N ALA A 70 -5.32 -3.47 12.06
CA ALA A 70 -4.23 -2.54 12.33
C ALA A 70 -2.85 -3.12 12.04
N LEU A 71 -1.89 -2.22 11.86
CA LEU A 71 -0.46 -2.49 11.89
C LEU A 71 -0.01 -2.93 13.29
N ILE A 72 1.18 -3.52 13.35
CA ILE A 72 1.79 -3.93 14.61
C ILE A 72 3.23 -3.44 14.70
N ASP A 73 3.68 -3.16 15.92
CA ASP A 73 5.05 -2.73 16.19
C ASP A 73 6.04 -3.92 16.24
N ARG A 74 6.02 -4.74 15.19
CA ARG A 74 6.82 -5.95 15.04
C ARG A 74 7.09 -6.21 13.56
N ILE A 75 8.31 -6.63 13.24
CA ILE A 75 8.65 -7.13 11.90
C ILE A 75 9.14 -8.57 12.05
N ASP A 76 8.41 -9.50 11.44
CA ASP A 76 8.77 -10.93 11.43
C ASP A 76 9.75 -11.21 10.28
N ILE A 77 9.45 -10.67 9.08
CA ILE A 77 10.29 -10.82 7.88
C ILE A 77 10.54 -9.44 7.28
N LEU A 78 11.81 -9.08 7.06
CA LEU A 78 12.22 -7.86 6.36
C LEU A 78 12.96 -8.21 5.07
N ILE A 79 12.46 -7.76 3.92
CA ILE A 79 13.20 -7.76 2.66
C ILE A 79 13.73 -6.34 2.40
N ALA A 80 15.03 -6.15 2.58
CA ALA A 80 15.70 -4.87 2.35
C ALA A 80 16.36 -4.87 0.95
N MET A 81 15.72 -4.19 0.00
CA MET A 81 16.12 -4.14 -1.41
C MET A 81 17.10 -3.00 -1.73
N SER A 82 17.26 -2.02 -0.83
CA SER A 82 18.24 -0.96 -0.98
C SER A 82 18.69 -0.42 0.36
N ARG A 83 19.84 0.23 0.38
CA ARG A 83 20.35 0.94 1.55
C ARG A 83 19.47 2.12 2.01
N ASN A 84 19.87 2.76 3.11
CA ASN A 84 19.19 3.85 3.79
C ASN A 84 17.80 3.43 4.28
N VAL A 85 17.73 2.28 4.94
CA VAL A 85 16.51 1.79 5.58
C VAL A 85 16.07 2.81 6.63
N ARG A 86 14.78 3.15 6.61
CA ARG A 86 14.27 4.25 7.42
C ARG A 86 14.29 3.90 8.90
N GLN A 87 14.53 4.90 9.74
CA GLN A 87 14.60 4.78 11.20
C GLN A 87 13.38 4.04 11.80
N ASN A 88 12.18 4.32 11.30
CA ASN A 88 10.96 3.68 11.78
C ASN A 88 10.86 2.18 11.48
N ILE A 89 11.69 1.66 10.56
CA ILE A 89 11.85 0.21 10.33
C ILE A 89 12.94 -0.32 11.25
N LEU A 90 14.06 0.39 11.37
CA LEU A 90 15.20 0.00 12.22
C LEU A 90 14.78 -0.20 13.68
N GLU A 91 13.92 0.68 14.21
CA GLU A 91 13.41 0.62 15.58
C GLU A 91 12.52 -0.60 15.86
N ARG A 92 11.98 -1.24 14.81
CA ARG A 92 11.09 -2.40 14.89
C ARG A 92 11.80 -3.73 14.68
N ILE A 93 13.09 -3.70 14.35
CA ILE A 93 13.92 -4.89 14.17
C ILE A 93 14.24 -5.46 15.56
N SER A 94 14.05 -6.76 15.72
CA SER A 94 14.36 -7.49 16.94
C SER A 94 15.19 -8.74 16.64
N ALA A 95 15.69 -9.42 17.67
CA ALA A 95 16.38 -10.71 17.52
C ALA A 95 15.53 -11.80 16.84
N GLU A 96 14.20 -11.65 16.81
CA GLU A 96 13.28 -12.56 16.12
C GLU A 96 13.05 -12.21 14.64
N THR A 97 13.47 -11.03 14.22
CA THR A 97 13.32 -10.58 12.82
C THR A 97 14.29 -11.36 11.92
N VAL A 98 13.78 -11.85 10.80
CA VAL A 98 14.60 -12.42 9.73
C VAL A 98 14.74 -11.39 8.62
N ILE A 99 15.98 -11.01 8.32
CA ILE A 99 16.31 -9.99 7.32
C ILE A 99 16.87 -10.69 6.08
N LEU A 100 16.30 -10.42 4.91
CA LEU A 100 16.84 -10.79 3.62
C LEU A 100 17.33 -9.54 2.91
N GLY A 101 18.59 -9.54 2.50
CA GLY A 101 19.20 -8.38 1.86
C GLY A 101 20.42 -8.73 1.01
N ASP A 102 20.70 -7.88 0.04
CA ASP A 102 21.89 -8.01 -0.79
C ASP A 102 23.05 -7.23 -0.13
N ARG A 103 24.14 -7.93 0.22
CA ARG A 103 25.32 -7.31 0.85
C ARG A 103 25.96 -6.26 -0.06
N ASP A 104 25.93 -6.49 -1.37
CA ASP A 104 26.50 -5.56 -2.33
C ASP A 104 25.69 -4.26 -2.40
N GLU A 105 24.39 -4.33 -2.15
CA GLU A 105 23.49 -3.17 -2.16
C GLU A 105 23.45 -2.45 -0.80
N LEU A 106 23.43 -3.22 0.30
CA LEU A 106 23.31 -2.69 1.66
C LEU A 106 24.64 -2.20 2.25
N LYS A 107 25.78 -2.62 1.71
CA LYS A 107 27.11 -2.16 2.14
C LYS A 107 27.34 -2.28 3.66
N GLY A 108 26.89 -3.38 4.26
CA GLY A 108 26.99 -3.65 5.70
C GLY A 108 25.83 -3.13 6.56
N GLU A 109 24.90 -2.35 5.98
CA GLU A 109 23.67 -1.96 6.69
C GLU A 109 22.85 -3.21 7.04
N LEU A 110 22.35 -3.27 8.28
CA LEU A 110 21.61 -4.39 8.88
C LEU A 110 22.42 -5.67 9.20
N GLU A 111 23.72 -5.73 8.93
CA GLU A 111 24.52 -6.93 9.21
C GLU A 111 24.98 -7.04 10.66
N ASP A 112 25.24 -5.91 11.33
CA ASP A 112 25.79 -5.86 12.69
C ASP A 112 24.71 -5.88 13.80
N GLY A 113 23.48 -6.28 13.47
CA GLY A 113 22.34 -6.31 14.39
C GLY A 113 22.14 -7.65 15.12
N GLU A 114 21.22 -7.66 16.08
CA GLU A 114 20.79 -8.91 16.76
C GLU A 114 19.91 -9.80 15.87
N ALA A 115 19.28 -9.21 14.85
CA ALA A 115 18.43 -9.89 13.89
C ALA A 115 19.25 -10.80 12.98
N LYS A 116 18.63 -11.88 12.50
CA LYS A 116 19.31 -12.79 11.60
C LYS A 116 19.32 -12.25 10.17
N PHE A 117 20.50 -11.87 9.70
CA PHE A 117 20.74 -11.46 8.32
C PHE A 117 20.99 -12.67 7.40
N ILE A 118 20.29 -12.70 6.26
CA ILE A 118 20.42 -13.71 5.21
C ILE A 118 20.77 -12.98 3.91
N HIS A 119 21.92 -13.35 3.35
CA HIS A 119 22.34 -12.80 2.07
C HIS A 119 21.45 -13.33 0.93
N MET A 120 20.77 -12.41 0.26
CA MET A 120 20.00 -12.65 -0.95
C MET A 120 20.65 -11.83 -2.08
N PRO A 121 21.36 -12.45 -3.05
CA PRO A 121 22.16 -11.74 -4.06
C PRO A 121 21.29 -11.11 -5.16
N LEU A 122 20.38 -10.20 -4.78
CA LEU A 122 19.39 -9.56 -5.64
C LEU A 122 20.01 -8.95 -6.90
N SER A 123 21.14 -8.24 -6.76
CA SER A 123 21.79 -7.54 -7.87
C SER A 123 22.32 -8.51 -8.92
N ALA A 124 22.95 -9.62 -8.48
CA ALA A 124 23.46 -10.65 -9.37
C ALA A 124 22.32 -11.37 -10.09
N MET A 125 21.31 -11.83 -9.35
CA MET A 125 20.14 -12.53 -9.90
C MET A 125 19.34 -11.65 -10.87
N ALA A 126 19.15 -10.37 -10.52
CA ALA A 126 18.46 -9.43 -11.39
C ALA A 126 19.26 -9.19 -12.69
N LYS A 127 20.59 -9.10 -12.61
CA LYS A 127 21.46 -8.96 -13.79
C LYS A 127 21.38 -10.18 -14.70
N GLU A 128 21.37 -11.38 -14.16
CA GLU A 128 21.20 -12.63 -14.92
C GLU A 128 19.85 -12.70 -15.63
N THR A 129 18.79 -12.18 -15.01
CA THR A 129 17.44 -12.17 -15.60
C THR A 129 17.29 -11.10 -16.71
N GLY A 130 18.00 -9.97 -16.60
CA GLY A 130 18.00 -8.93 -17.63
C GLY A 130 18.01 -7.49 -17.11
N GLY A 131 18.27 -7.27 -15.81
CA GLY A 131 18.50 -5.94 -15.23
C GLY A 131 17.85 -5.74 -13.86
N ALA A 132 18.22 -4.64 -13.20
CA ALA A 132 17.78 -4.30 -11.84
C ALA A 132 16.25 -4.23 -11.66
N ILE A 133 15.49 -4.03 -12.74
CA ILE A 133 14.02 -3.95 -12.70
C ILE A 133 13.37 -5.25 -12.21
N TYR A 134 14.06 -6.40 -12.33
CA TYR A 134 13.56 -7.72 -11.95
C TYR A 134 13.84 -8.07 -10.49
N SER A 135 14.59 -7.23 -9.76
CA SER A 135 14.83 -7.39 -8.32
C SER A 135 13.52 -7.47 -7.52
N ASN A 136 12.48 -6.78 -7.97
CA ASN A 136 11.16 -6.80 -7.38
C ASN A 136 10.48 -8.18 -7.47
N SER A 137 10.66 -8.88 -8.59
CA SER A 137 10.09 -10.19 -8.86
C SER A 137 10.84 -11.25 -8.08
N ILE A 138 12.16 -11.11 -7.96
CA ILE A 138 12.98 -11.95 -7.07
C ILE A 138 12.55 -11.77 -5.61
N ALA A 139 12.40 -10.53 -5.15
CA ALA A 139 11.94 -10.23 -3.79
C ALA A 139 10.54 -10.79 -3.52
N ALA A 140 9.61 -10.66 -4.47
CA ALA A 140 8.27 -11.23 -4.38
C ALA A 140 8.32 -12.76 -4.30
N GLY A 141 9.15 -13.40 -5.14
CA GLY A 141 9.36 -14.84 -5.15
C GLY A 141 9.91 -15.33 -3.82
N ALA A 142 10.95 -14.68 -3.32
CA ALA A 142 11.56 -14.99 -2.03
C ALA A 142 10.53 -14.92 -0.90
N LEU A 143 9.66 -13.90 -0.90
CA LEU A 143 8.60 -13.80 0.10
C LEU A 143 7.56 -14.92 -0.04
N LEU A 144 7.12 -15.27 -1.26
CA LEU A 144 6.20 -16.40 -1.47
C LEU A 144 6.81 -17.73 -0.99
N GLY A 145 8.10 -17.96 -1.29
CA GLY A 145 8.83 -19.14 -0.82
C GLY A 145 8.92 -19.19 0.70
N LEU A 146 9.26 -18.07 1.34
CA LEU A 146 9.28 -17.95 2.80
C LEU A 146 7.89 -18.19 3.42
N LEU A 147 6.82 -17.69 2.79
CA LEU A 147 5.45 -17.88 3.26
C LEU A 147 4.91 -19.29 2.99
N GLY A 148 5.54 -20.04 2.08
CA GLY A 148 5.08 -21.36 1.64
C GLY A 148 3.86 -21.30 0.72
N LEU A 149 3.71 -20.21 -0.03
CA LEU A 149 2.62 -19.99 -1.00
C LEU A 149 3.11 -20.25 -2.42
N ASP A 150 2.24 -20.73 -3.30
CA ASP A 150 2.63 -21.03 -4.69
C ASP A 150 2.95 -19.76 -5.51
N THR A 151 3.53 -19.98 -6.70
CA THR A 151 3.91 -18.91 -7.62
C THR A 151 2.94 -18.70 -8.79
N GLU A 152 1.87 -19.50 -8.90
CA GLU A 152 1.00 -19.47 -10.07
C GLU A 152 0.16 -18.20 -10.11
N GLY A 153 -0.38 -17.77 -8.96
CA GLY A 153 -1.11 -16.50 -8.87
C GLY A 153 -0.25 -15.28 -9.27
N ALA A 154 1.04 -15.30 -8.90
CA ALA A 154 2.00 -14.27 -9.31
C ALA A 154 2.33 -14.36 -10.82
N ALA A 155 2.47 -15.58 -11.35
CA ALA A 155 2.68 -15.78 -12.78
C ALA A 155 1.49 -15.25 -13.61
N GLU A 156 0.24 -15.52 -13.19
CA GLU A 156 -0.97 -14.99 -13.81
C GLU A 156 -1.01 -13.44 -13.74
N PHE A 157 -0.66 -12.86 -12.59
CA PHE A 157 -0.55 -11.41 -12.45
C PHE A 157 0.40 -10.80 -13.47
N TYR A 158 1.59 -11.38 -13.66
CA TYR A 158 2.55 -10.89 -14.66
C TYR A 158 2.04 -11.06 -16.10
N ARG A 159 1.40 -12.19 -16.42
CA ARG A 159 0.77 -12.43 -17.74
C ARG A 159 -0.29 -11.38 -18.06
N SER A 160 -1.13 -11.04 -17.08
CA SER A 160 -2.18 -10.03 -17.24
C SER A 160 -1.59 -8.62 -17.33
N ARG A 161 -0.67 -8.26 -16.44
CA ARG A 161 -0.11 -6.90 -16.35
C ARG A 161 0.74 -6.54 -17.57
N PHE A 162 1.51 -7.48 -18.08
CA PHE A 162 2.41 -7.30 -19.22
C PHE A 162 1.90 -8.02 -20.48
N ALA A 163 0.57 -8.12 -20.62
CA ALA A 163 -0.07 -8.70 -21.79
C ALA A 163 0.49 -8.11 -23.10
N GLY A 164 0.85 -8.99 -24.04
CA GLY A 164 1.49 -8.61 -25.31
C GLY A 164 3.00 -8.35 -25.23
N LYS A 165 3.66 -8.61 -24.09
CA LYS A 165 5.12 -8.50 -23.91
C LYS A 165 5.71 -9.81 -23.39
N ASP A 166 5.65 -10.87 -24.19
CA ASP A 166 5.98 -12.23 -23.77
C ASP A 166 7.40 -12.39 -23.19
N ASP A 167 8.41 -11.71 -23.74
CA ASP A 167 9.77 -11.70 -23.19
C ASP A 167 9.82 -11.12 -21.76
N VAL A 168 9.09 -10.02 -21.52
CA VAL A 168 9.01 -9.38 -20.19
C VAL A 168 8.29 -10.32 -19.22
N VAL A 169 7.20 -10.94 -19.64
CA VAL A 169 6.46 -11.93 -18.83
C VAL A 169 7.37 -13.09 -18.45
N GLY A 170 8.06 -13.69 -19.42
CA GLY A 170 8.98 -14.81 -19.20
C GLY A 170 10.09 -14.48 -18.21
N LYS A 171 10.69 -13.29 -18.33
CA LYS A 171 11.74 -12.82 -17.42
C LYS A 171 11.23 -12.56 -15.99
N ASN A 172 10.06 -11.94 -15.83
CA ASN A 172 9.47 -11.76 -14.49
C ASN A 172 9.17 -13.11 -13.83
N ILE A 173 8.62 -14.08 -14.58
CA ILE A 173 8.33 -15.42 -14.05
C ILE A 173 9.63 -16.17 -13.69
N ALA A 174 10.67 -16.05 -14.51
CA ALA A 174 11.97 -16.66 -14.20
C ALA A 174 12.61 -16.05 -12.94
N ALA A 175 12.61 -14.72 -12.83
CA ALA A 175 13.05 -13.99 -11.64
C ALA A 175 12.26 -14.38 -10.39
N LEU A 176 10.94 -14.50 -10.51
CA LEU A 176 10.06 -14.95 -9.45
C LEU A 176 10.43 -16.36 -8.96
N LYS A 177 10.63 -17.31 -9.88
CA LYS A 177 11.00 -18.69 -9.52
C LYS A 177 12.36 -18.77 -8.82
N ALA A 178 13.35 -18.04 -9.33
CA ALA A 178 14.67 -17.99 -8.70
C ALA A 178 14.61 -17.41 -7.27
N GLY A 179 13.80 -16.37 -7.06
CA GLY A 179 13.52 -15.86 -5.72
C GLY A 179 12.82 -16.88 -4.83
N TYR A 180 11.80 -17.57 -5.37
CA TYR A 180 11.02 -18.58 -4.66
C TYR A 180 11.88 -19.72 -4.13
N GLU A 181 12.78 -20.26 -4.94
CA GLU A 181 13.71 -21.33 -4.52
C GLU A 181 14.56 -20.88 -3.33
N LEU A 182 15.13 -19.67 -3.40
CA LEU A 182 15.91 -19.10 -2.30
C LEU A 182 15.08 -18.96 -1.02
N GLY A 183 13.84 -18.47 -1.13
CA GLY A 183 12.94 -18.33 0.01
C GLY A 183 12.55 -19.68 0.61
N ALA A 184 12.18 -20.64 -0.25
CA ALA A 184 11.73 -21.97 0.15
C ALA A 184 12.83 -22.77 0.85
N ASP A 185 14.09 -22.67 0.40
CA ASP A 185 15.23 -23.36 1.02
C ASP A 185 15.53 -22.91 2.47
N LEU A 186 15.06 -21.72 2.85
CA LEU A 186 15.23 -21.16 4.20
C LEU A 186 14.17 -21.68 5.19
N VAL A 187 13.09 -22.27 4.69
CA VAL A 187 11.94 -22.75 5.46
C VAL A 187 11.67 -24.24 5.21
N GLY A 188 10.96 -24.90 6.13
CA GLY A 188 10.47 -26.27 5.91
C GLY A 188 9.12 -26.27 5.16
N GLU A 189 8.53 -27.45 4.99
CA GLU A 189 7.17 -27.57 4.45
C GLU A 189 6.18 -26.64 5.19
N LYS A 190 5.43 -25.84 4.41
CA LYS A 190 4.44 -24.82 4.81
C LYS A 190 4.96 -23.45 5.25
N GLY A 191 6.27 -23.18 5.14
CA GLY A 191 6.81 -21.83 5.31
C GLY A 191 6.54 -21.17 6.67
N ALA A 192 6.60 -19.84 6.69
CA ALA A 192 6.33 -18.99 7.84
C ALA A 192 4.84 -18.97 8.23
N LEU A 193 3.93 -19.32 7.31
CA LEU A 193 2.49 -19.43 7.58
C LEU A 193 2.10 -20.79 8.19
N LYS A 194 3.08 -21.66 8.49
CA LYS A 194 2.84 -22.96 9.10
C LYS A 194 2.05 -22.84 10.40
N GLY A 195 0.85 -23.43 10.42
CA GLY A 195 -0.06 -23.42 11.57
C GLY A 195 -1.24 -22.48 11.41
N LEU A 196 -1.15 -21.52 10.49
CA LEU A 196 -2.28 -20.70 10.07
C LEU A 196 -3.11 -21.45 9.02
N SER A 197 -4.43 -21.37 9.15
CA SER A 197 -5.35 -21.93 8.15
C SER A 197 -5.96 -20.82 7.31
N GLY A 198 -5.65 -20.82 6.01
CA GLY A 198 -6.31 -19.97 5.01
C GLY A 198 -7.74 -20.42 4.65
N LYS A 199 -8.40 -21.27 5.45
CA LYS A 199 -9.78 -21.71 5.18
C LYS A 199 -10.84 -20.70 5.63
N GLY A 200 -10.46 -19.43 5.79
CA GLY A 200 -11.36 -18.36 6.19
C GLY A 200 -12.51 -18.20 5.19
N LYS A 201 -13.74 -18.03 5.69
CA LYS A 201 -14.93 -17.72 4.86
C LYS A 201 -15.08 -16.21 4.62
N TYR A 202 -13.99 -15.46 4.66
CA TYR A 202 -14.04 -14.00 4.57
C TYR A 202 -14.13 -13.55 3.11
N GLY A 203 -14.71 -12.38 2.87
CA GLY A 203 -14.79 -11.80 1.54
C GLY A 203 -13.40 -11.64 0.92
N ARG A 204 -13.27 -11.92 -0.37
CA ARG A 204 -11.99 -11.82 -1.12
C ARG A 204 -11.70 -10.40 -1.62
N THR A 205 -12.36 -9.40 -1.06
CA THR A 205 -12.24 -8.01 -1.50
C THR A 205 -11.14 -7.34 -0.72
N ILE A 206 -10.16 -6.80 -1.45
CA ILE A 206 -9.15 -5.89 -0.91
C ILE A 206 -9.63 -4.48 -1.27
N ILE A 207 -9.67 -3.59 -0.28
CA ILE A 207 -10.06 -2.20 -0.47
C ILE A 207 -9.18 -1.30 0.40
N ASN A 208 -8.76 -0.18 -0.14
CA ASN A 208 -8.07 0.86 0.63
C ASN A 208 -9.08 1.93 1.11
N GLY A 209 -8.66 2.79 2.05
CA GLY A 209 -9.54 3.80 2.63
C GLY A 209 -10.13 4.78 1.61
N SER A 210 -9.34 5.25 0.64
CA SER A 210 -9.79 6.18 -0.39
C SER A 210 -10.84 5.56 -1.30
N ASP A 211 -10.62 4.34 -1.74
CA ASP A 211 -11.56 3.58 -2.56
C ASP A 211 -12.86 3.31 -1.78
N ALA A 212 -12.75 2.98 -0.49
CA ALA A 212 -13.91 2.76 0.37
C ALA A 212 -14.76 4.02 0.54
N VAL A 213 -14.14 5.19 0.75
CA VAL A 213 -14.85 6.49 0.81
C VAL A 213 -15.56 6.78 -0.51
N ALA A 214 -14.85 6.66 -1.63
CA ALA A 214 -15.42 6.93 -2.95
C ALA A 214 -16.57 5.97 -3.29
N LEU A 215 -16.37 4.66 -3.05
CA LEU A 215 -17.40 3.64 -3.27
C LEU A 215 -18.62 3.87 -2.38
N GLY A 216 -18.41 4.21 -1.11
CA GLY A 216 -19.49 4.54 -0.17
C GLY A 216 -20.27 5.78 -0.61
N ALA A 217 -19.59 6.83 -1.07
CA ALA A 217 -20.20 8.03 -1.59
C ALA A 217 -21.08 7.73 -2.81
N LEU A 218 -20.54 7.00 -3.79
CA LEU A 218 -21.27 6.57 -4.99
C LEU A 218 -22.49 5.72 -4.63
N ALA A 219 -22.33 4.75 -3.72
CA ALA A 219 -23.42 3.89 -3.27
C ALA A 219 -24.54 4.65 -2.52
N ALA A 220 -24.20 5.75 -1.84
CA ALA A 220 -25.16 6.66 -1.20
C ALA A 220 -25.86 7.62 -2.17
N GLY A 221 -25.51 7.57 -3.47
CA GLY A 221 -26.07 8.43 -4.52
C GLY A 221 -25.40 9.80 -4.61
N CYS A 222 -24.14 9.94 -4.16
CA CYS A 222 -23.33 11.10 -4.49
C CYS A 222 -23.17 11.17 -6.02
N ASN A 223 -23.61 12.28 -6.62
CA ASN A 223 -23.64 12.45 -8.07
C ASN A 223 -22.84 13.66 -8.56
N PHE A 224 -22.13 14.33 -7.67
CA PHE A 224 -21.20 15.41 -8.00
C PHE A 224 -20.01 15.40 -7.04
N LEU A 225 -18.79 15.35 -7.57
CA LEU A 225 -17.57 15.48 -6.77
C LEU A 225 -16.68 16.59 -7.35
N ALA A 226 -16.32 17.57 -6.53
CA ALA A 226 -15.35 18.60 -6.91
C ALA A 226 -14.14 18.56 -5.97
N ALA A 227 -12.93 18.63 -6.52
CA ALA A 227 -11.72 18.65 -5.70
C ALA A 227 -10.51 19.24 -6.43
N TYR A 228 -9.64 19.87 -5.64
CA TYR A 228 -8.27 20.16 -6.04
C TYR A 228 -7.34 19.02 -5.56
N PRO A 229 -6.42 18.49 -6.40
CA PRO A 229 -5.58 17.37 -6.00
C PRO A 229 -4.63 17.69 -4.82
N MET A 230 -4.81 16.99 -3.71
CA MET A 230 -3.93 17.07 -2.54
C MET A 230 -3.79 15.71 -1.84
N SER A 231 -2.57 15.31 -1.47
CA SER A 231 -2.33 14.09 -0.69
C SER A 231 -2.89 14.20 0.73
N PRO A 232 -3.55 13.16 1.29
CA PRO A 232 -3.90 11.86 0.68
C PRO A 232 -5.28 11.82 -0.02
N ALA A 233 -6.00 12.94 -0.09
CA ALA A 233 -7.37 13.06 -0.61
C ALA A 233 -7.53 12.73 -2.11
N THR A 234 -6.48 12.88 -2.91
CA THR A 234 -6.50 12.62 -4.37
C THR A 234 -6.94 11.20 -4.73
N GLY A 235 -6.73 10.21 -3.85
CA GLY A 235 -7.17 8.84 -4.10
C GLY A 235 -8.68 8.73 -4.28
N VAL A 236 -9.46 9.47 -3.47
CA VAL A 236 -10.93 9.51 -3.56
C VAL A 236 -11.36 10.10 -4.90
N LEU A 237 -10.75 11.22 -5.31
CA LEU A 237 -11.01 11.87 -6.60
C LEU A 237 -10.76 10.90 -7.77
N SER A 238 -9.63 10.19 -7.76
CA SER A 238 -9.24 9.27 -8.84
C SER A 238 -10.16 8.05 -8.93
N PHE A 239 -10.49 7.43 -7.80
CA PHE A 239 -11.40 6.29 -7.79
C PHE A 239 -12.81 6.69 -8.20
N PHE A 240 -13.32 7.82 -7.69
CA PHE A 240 -14.65 8.33 -8.03
C PHE A 240 -14.73 8.64 -9.53
N TYR A 241 -13.74 9.35 -10.09
CA TYR A 241 -13.64 9.63 -11.53
C TYR A 241 -13.73 8.37 -12.38
N ALA A 242 -12.98 7.31 -12.03
CA ALA A 242 -12.96 6.06 -12.78
C ALA A 242 -14.33 5.34 -12.82
N HIS A 243 -15.25 5.68 -11.91
CA HIS A 243 -16.58 5.07 -11.79
C HIS A 243 -17.73 6.05 -12.04
N ALA A 244 -17.44 7.33 -12.25
CA ALA A 244 -18.43 8.41 -12.33
C ALA A 244 -19.45 8.18 -13.46
N GLU A 245 -18.98 7.82 -14.66
CA GLU A 245 -19.85 7.55 -15.81
C GLU A 245 -20.86 6.44 -15.52
N LYS A 246 -20.39 5.32 -14.95
CA LYS A 246 -21.26 4.19 -14.59
C LYS A 246 -22.27 4.54 -13.50
N ALA A 247 -21.91 5.46 -12.60
CA ALA A 247 -22.77 5.92 -11.52
C ALA A 247 -23.69 7.09 -11.92
N GLY A 248 -23.56 7.64 -13.13
CA GLY A 248 -24.27 8.84 -13.54
C GLY A 248 -23.87 10.09 -12.73
N ALA A 249 -22.61 10.15 -12.30
CA ALA A 249 -22.06 11.22 -11.50
C ALA A 249 -21.14 12.13 -12.33
N VAL A 250 -21.00 13.38 -11.91
CA VAL A 250 -20.06 14.35 -12.48
C VAL A 250 -18.87 14.51 -11.54
N VAL A 251 -17.68 14.63 -12.11
CA VAL A 251 -16.44 14.91 -11.37
C VAL A 251 -15.74 16.09 -11.99
N GLU A 252 -15.39 17.07 -11.17
CA GLU A 252 -14.65 18.25 -11.59
C GLU A 252 -13.35 18.38 -10.82
N GLN A 253 -12.23 18.42 -11.55
CA GLN A 253 -10.95 18.82 -10.98
C GLN A 253 -10.85 20.34 -11.06
N THR A 254 -10.93 21.01 -9.92
CA THR A 254 -10.92 22.47 -9.87
C THR A 254 -9.50 23.04 -9.85
N GLU A 255 -9.40 24.36 -10.00
CA GLU A 255 -8.17 25.13 -9.94
C GLU A 255 -7.61 25.30 -8.52
N ASP A 256 -8.49 25.30 -7.51
CA ASP A 256 -8.18 25.38 -6.09
C ASP A 256 -9.34 24.86 -5.21
N GLU A 257 -9.13 24.83 -3.89
CA GLU A 257 -10.14 24.42 -2.92
C GLU A 257 -11.31 25.40 -2.74
N LEU A 258 -11.14 26.69 -3.07
CA LEU A 258 -12.23 27.68 -3.03
C LEU A 258 -13.25 27.38 -4.13
N ALA A 259 -12.77 27.12 -5.35
CA ALA A 259 -13.58 26.70 -6.47
C ALA A 259 -14.28 25.36 -6.17
N ALA A 260 -13.56 24.37 -5.63
CA ALA A 260 -14.16 23.07 -5.28
C ALA A 260 -15.35 23.22 -4.33
N MET A 261 -15.17 23.98 -3.24
CA MET A 261 -16.21 24.19 -2.24
C MET A 261 -17.41 24.95 -2.81
N ASN A 262 -17.17 26.04 -3.53
CA ASN A 262 -18.24 26.86 -4.09
C ASN A 262 -19.01 26.14 -5.21
N MET A 263 -18.33 25.31 -6.02
CA MET A 263 -18.98 24.45 -7.00
C MET A 263 -19.88 23.41 -6.31
N ALA A 264 -19.44 22.81 -5.21
CA ALA A 264 -20.26 21.88 -4.45
C ALA A 264 -21.50 22.55 -3.84
N VAL A 265 -21.37 23.76 -3.28
CA VAL A 265 -22.53 24.55 -2.82
C VAL A 265 -23.51 24.80 -3.97
N GLY A 266 -23.01 25.25 -5.13
CA GLY A 266 -23.85 25.49 -6.32
C GLY A 266 -24.52 24.21 -6.83
N ALA A 267 -23.80 23.09 -6.87
CA ALA A 267 -24.34 21.80 -7.29
C ALA A 267 -25.45 21.32 -6.35
N SER A 268 -25.25 21.45 -5.02
CA SER A 268 -26.27 21.12 -4.02
C SER A 268 -27.53 21.97 -4.21
N TYR A 269 -27.37 23.29 -4.40
CA TYR A 269 -28.48 24.20 -4.66
C TYR A 269 -29.28 23.82 -5.92
N ALA A 270 -28.61 23.27 -6.94
CA ALA A 270 -29.22 22.75 -8.15
C ALA A 270 -29.88 21.35 -7.99
N GLY A 271 -29.81 20.74 -6.80
CA GLY A 271 -30.42 19.45 -6.48
C GLY A 271 -29.48 18.24 -6.54
N ALA A 272 -28.17 18.45 -6.73
CA ALA A 272 -27.19 17.38 -6.63
C ALA A 272 -26.97 16.94 -5.17
N ARG A 273 -26.28 15.81 -4.99
CA ARG A 273 -25.75 15.35 -3.70
C ARG A 273 -24.22 15.41 -3.77
N PRO A 274 -23.62 16.57 -3.45
CA PRO A 274 -22.21 16.78 -3.74
C PRO A 274 -21.30 16.37 -2.58
N MET A 275 -20.09 15.99 -2.95
CA MET A 275 -18.95 15.80 -2.05
C MET A 275 -17.76 16.64 -2.52
N VAL A 276 -16.98 17.17 -1.59
CA VAL A 276 -15.61 17.62 -1.85
C VAL A 276 -14.64 16.74 -1.07
N THR A 277 -13.46 16.47 -1.63
CA THR A 277 -12.41 15.69 -0.95
C THR A 277 -11.15 16.55 -0.81
N THR A 278 -10.64 16.68 0.40
CA THR A 278 -9.51 17.56 0.74
C THR A 278 -8.73 17.04 1.96
N SER A 279 -7.79 17.83 2.45
CA SER A 279 -6.96 17.62 3.65
C SER A 279 -6.84 18.96 4.40
N GLY A 280 -6.18 19.01 5.55
CA GLY A 280 -6.23 20.15 6.48
C GLY A 280 -5.95 21.51 5.84
N GLY A 281 -4.90 21.63 5.02
CA GLY A 281 -4.56 22.89 4.34
C GLY A 281 -5.65 23.39 3.37
N GLY A 282 -6.26 22.46 2.63
CA GLY A 282 -7.34 22.79 1.71
C GLY A 282 -8.66 23.06 2.45
N PHE A 283 -8.95 22.30 3.52
CA PHE A 283 -10.11 22.54 4.37
C PHE A 283 -10.10 23.94 4.99
N ALA A 284 -8.92 24.43 5.41
CA ALA A 284 -8.77 25.80 5.90
C ALA A 284 -9.19 26.87 4.86
N LEU A 285 -8.95 26.63 3.57
CA LEU A 285 -9.42 27.52 2.49
C LEU A 285 -10.94 27.43 2.29
N MET A 286 -11.53 26.26 2.50
CA MET A 286 -12.97 26.02 2.30
C MET A 286 -13.87 26.66 3.37
N ALA A 287 -13.32 27.20 4.47
CA ALA A 287 -14.08 27.68 5.62
C ALA A 287 -15.15 28.74 5.26
N GLU A 288 -14.86 29.64 4.33
CA GLU A 288 -15.83 30.65 3.86
C GLU A 288 -17.02 29.98 3.14
N GLY A 289 -16.75 29.07 2.21
CA GLY A 289 -17.78 28.33 1.49
C GLY A 289 -18.59 27.40 2.41
N LEU A 290 -17.97 26.84 3.45
CA LEU A 290 -18.64 26.01 4.45
C LEU A 290 -19.59 26.84 5.32
N SER A 291 -19.15 28.03 5.74
CA SER A 291 -20.00 29.01 6.43
C SER A 291 -21.21 29.42 5.57
N LEU A 292 -20.99 29.69 4.27
CA LEU A 292 -22.08 29.98 3.33
C LEU A 292 -23.08 28.82 3.22
N ALA A 293 -22.59 27.58 3.10
CA ALA A 293 -23.44 26.39 3.06
C ALA A 293 -24.32 26.27 4.33
N GLY A 294 -23.74 26.56 5.50
CA GLY A 294 -24.46 26.59 6.76
C GLY A 294 -25.56 27.65 6.80
N VAL A 295 -25.27 28.88 6.38
CA VAL A 295 -26.25 29.99 6.33
C VAL A 295 -27.40 29.71 5.35
N MET A 296 -27.10 29.06 4.22
CA MET A 296 -28.09 28.71 3.20
C MET A 296 -28.85 27.40 3.49
N GLU A 297 -28.47 26.67 4.54
CA GLU A 297 -28.96 25.31 4.82
C GLU A 297 -28.78 24.36 3.63
N THR A 298 -27.68 24.53 2.88
CA THR A 298 -27.36 23.80 1.65
C THR A 298 -26.58 22.51 1.99
N PRO A 299 -27.13 21.30 1.74
CA PRO A 299 -26.49 20.05 2.15
C PRO A 299 -25.30 19.67 1.26
N LEU A 300 -24.16 19.30 1.86
CA LEU A 300 -22.99 18.76 1.18
C LEU A 300 -22.13 17.93 2.13
N VAL A 301 -21.18 17.17 1.60
CA VAL A 301 -20.18 16.44 2.41
C VAL A 301 -18.78 16.93 2.09
N VAL A 302 -17.99 17.22 3.14
CA VAL A 302 -16.55 17.45 3.03
C VAL A 302 -15.81 16.23 3.57
N HIS A 303 -15.13 15.49 2.69
CA HIS A 303 -14.22 14.42 3.09
C HIS A 303 -12.86 15.03 3.48
N LEU A 304 -12.55 15.01 4.78
CA LEU A 304 -11.30 15.50 5.34
C LEU A 304 -10.31 14.35 5.57
N ALA A 305 -9.41 14.16 4.60
CA ALA A 305 -8.33 13.20 4.67
C ALA A 305 -7.17 13.77 5.50
N GLN A 306 -7.26 13.68 6.82
CA GLN A 306 -6.32 14.30 7.76
C GLN A 306 -4.87 13.84 7.54
N ARG A 307 -3.94 14.78 7.65
CA ARG A 307 -2.49 14.58 7.60
C ARG A 307 -1.81 15.57 8.54
N PRO A 308 -0.55 15.34 8.97
CA PRO A 308 0.08 16.23 9.92
C PRO A 308 0.21 17.66 9.45
N GLY A 309 -0.17 18.59 10.32
CA GLY A 309 -0.01 20.04 10.19
C GLY A 309 1.06 20.58 11.15
N PRO A 310 1.08 21.90 11.43
CA PRO A 310 0.35 22.96 10.73
C PRO A 310 0.92 23.24 9.33
N ALA A 311 0.22 24.09 8.56
CA ALA A 311 0.59 24.49 7.20
C ALA A 311 0.79 23.28 6.27
N THR A 312 1.95 23.16 5.61
CA THR A 312 2.25 22.00 4.75
C THR A 312 2.40 20.71 5.55
N GLY A 313 2.94 20.82 6.78
CA GLY A 313 3.27 19.71 7.67
C GLY A 313 3.95 18.53 6.97
N MET A 314 3.42 17.32 7.13
CA MET A 314 3.98 16.09 6.54
C MET A 314 2.96 15.39 5.63
N ALA A 315 2.95 15.74 4.34
CA ALA A 315 1.94 15.30 3.38
C ALA A 315 1.79 13.78 3.17
N THR A 316 2.75 12.97 3.60
CA THR A 316 2.81 11.52 3.42
C THR A 316 2.81 10.75 4.75
N ARG A 317 2.35 11.39 5.82
CA ARG A 317 2.20 10.83 7.16
C ARG A 317 0.76 11.02 7.63
N THR A 318 0.42 10.40 8.76
CA THR A 318 -0.92 10.47 9.35
C THR A 318 -0.87 11.18 10.70
N GLU A 319 -1.90 11.97 10.99
CA GLU A 319 -2.18 12.61 12.29
C GLU A 319 -3.70 12.86 12.36
N GLN A 320 -4.24 13.02 13.57
CA GLN A 320 -5.64 13.36 13.82
C GLN A 320 -5.76 14.76 14.46
N GLY A 321 -5.10 15.74 13.83
CA GLY A 321 -4.90 17.08 14.40
C GLY A 321 -5.95 18.12 13.98
N ASP A 322 -6.84 17.78 13.05
CA ASP A 322 -7.76 18.75 12.43
C ASP A 322 -9.15 18.79 13.09
N LEU A 323 -9.34 18.14 14.25
CA LEU A 323 -10.67 18.01 14.90
C LEU A 323 -11.30 19.36 15.23
N GLU A 324 -10.57 20.29 15.84
CA GLU A 324 -11.10 21.61 16.22
C GLU A 324 -11.24 22.58 15.03
N LEU A 325 -10.61 22.25 13.90
CA LEU A 325 -10.77 23.00 12.66
C LEU A 325 -12.09 22.63 11.96
N ALA A 326 -12.52 21.38 12.07
CA ALA A 326 -13.67 20.79 11.37
C ALA A 326 -15.01 21.00 12.09
#